data_AF-A0A2V3HRV6-F1
#
_entry.id   AF-A0A2V3HRV6-F1
#
_cell.length_a   1.000
_cell.length_b   1.000
_cell.length_c   1.000
_cell.angle_alpha   90.00
_cell.angle_beta   90.00
_cell.angle_gamma   90.00
#
_symmetry.space_group_name_H-M   'P 1'
#
loop_
_entity.id
_entity.type
_entity.pdbx_description
1 polymer ?
#
loop_
_entity_poly.entity_id
_entity_poly.type
_entity_poly.pdbx_seq_one_letter_code
_entity_poly.pdbx_strand_id
1 'polypeptide(L)'
;MSDNDEGEAWSVADAMNKLREAIAQNEQSIEDLFASIDGDDDGKINGPELFMGLKKIVGDRLSPSQISMIIEALDANEDNRVDLEELRSALLSKEE
;
A
#
# COMPACT_ATOMS: atom_id res chain seq x y z
N MET A 1 -21.09 -3.23 20.65
CA MET A 1 -19.93 -2.71 19.89
C MET A 1 -18.71 -3.01 20.72
N SER A 2 -18.13 -4.20 20.49
CA SER A 2 -16.81 -4.53 21.00
C SER A 2 -15.85 -4.28 19.85
N ASP A 3 -15.48 -3.02 19.68
CA ASP A 3 -14.31 -2.63 18.91
C ASP A 3 -13.11 -2.90 19.81
N ASN A 4 -12.75 -4.18 19.89
CA ASN A 4 -11.56 -4.69 20.57
C ASN A 4 -10.36 -4.42 19.66
N ASP A 5 -9.98 -3.15 19.51
CA ASP A 5 -8.81 -2.73 18.74
C ASP A 5 -7.57 -2.82 19.66
N GLU A 6 -7.03 -4.03 19.73
CA GLU A 6 -5.77 -4.33 20.37
C GLU A 6 -4.64 -3.70 19.55
N GLY A 7 -4.00 -2.66 20.10
CA GLY A 7 -2.65 -2.19 19.74
C GLY A 7 -2.34 -2.17 18.24
N GLU A 8 -2.69 -1.07 17.58
CA GLU A 8 -2.69 -0.78 16.12
C GLU A 8 -1.37 -1.10 15.37
N ALA A 9 -0.96 -2.36 15.32
CA ALA A 9 0.09 -2.83 14.43
C ALA A 9 -0.46 -2.84 13.01
N TRP A 10 -0.10 -1.83 12.22
CA TRP A 10 -0.49 -1.72 10.83
C TRP A 10 -0.11 -2.99 10.05
N SER A 11 -1.10 -3.65 9.46
CA SER A 11 -0.92 -4.89 8.70
C SER A 11 -1.00 -4.64 7.19
N VAL A 12 -0.58 -5.65 6.40
CA VAL A 12 -0.68 -5.62 4.93
C VAL A 12 -2.11 -5.37 4.47
N ALA A 13 -3.07 -6.06 5.10
CA ALA A 13 -4.49 -5.90 4.77
C ALA A 13 -4.99 -4.47 5.01
N ASP A 14 -4.54 -3.82 6.09
CA ASP A 14 -4.87 -2.42 6.38
C ASP A 14 -4.27 -1.48 5.34
N ALA A 15 -3.01 -1.70 4.95
CA ALA A 15 -2.35 -0.93 3.88
C ALA A 15 -3.19 -0.97 2.60
N MET A 16 -3.54 -2.18 2.15
CA MET A 16 -4.34 -2.37 0.94
C MET A 16 -5.73 -1.76 1.06
N ASN A 17 -6.40 -1.93 2.20
CA ASN A 17 -7.72 -1.36 2.42
C ASN A 17 -7.66 0.18 2.39
N LYS A 18 -6.60 0.78 2.96
CA LYS A 18 -6.46 2.23 2.96
C LYS A 18 -6.07 2.83 1.63
N LEU A 19 -5.25 2.12 0.85
CA LEU A 19 -4.98 2.47 -0.55
C LEU A 19 -6.28 2.43 -1.37
N ARG A 20 -7.09 1.37 -1.22
CA ARG A 20 -8.41 1.25 -1.90
C ARG A 20 -9.39 2.34 -1.48
N GLU A 21 -9.45 2.65 -0.19
CA GLU A 21 -10.29 3.75 0.31
C GLU A 21 -9.82 5.10 -0.25
N ALA A 22 -8.51 5.36 -0.33
CA ALA A 22 -7.98 6.61 -0.89
C ALA A 22 -8.37 6.77 -2.37
N ILE A 23 -8.26 5.71 -3.17
CA ILE A 23 -8.72 5.64 -4.58
C ILE A 23 -10.21 5.98 -4.66
N ALA A 24 -11.04 5.29 -3.87
CA ALA A 24 -12.49 5.48 -3.89
C ALA A 24 -12.93 6.87 -3.37
N GLN A 25 -12.22 7.42 -2.38
CA GLN A 25 -12.50 8.74 -1.79
C GLN A 25 -12.10 9.89 -2.72
N ASN A 26 -10.98 9.75 -3.45
CA ASN A 26 -10.50 10.79 -4.36
C ASN A 26 -11.00 10.61 -5.81
N GLU A 27 -11.84 9.61 -6.07
CA GLU A 27 -12.27 9.21 -7.43
C GLU A 27 -11.08 9.01 -8.38
N GLN A 28 -9.96 8.57 -7.82
CA GLN A 28 -8.69 8.34 -8.53
C GLN A 28 -8.62 6.92 -9.06
N SER A 29 -7.79 6.69 -10.06
CA SER A 29 -7.42 5.34 -10.51
C SER A 29 -6.26 4.77 -9.67
N ILE A 30 -6.06 3.46 -9.75
CA ILE A 30 -4.88 2.80 -9.14
C ILE A 30 -3.58 3.42 -9.66
N GLU A 31 -3.55 3.78 -10.96
CA GLU A 31 -2.46 4.51 -11.61
C GLU A 31 -2.18 5.87 -10.96
N ASP A 32 -3.22 6.63 -10.62
CA ASP A 32 -3.10 7.97 -10.04
C ASP A 32 -2.58 7.90 -8.59
N LEU A 33 -3.06 6.91 -7.83
CA LEU A 33 -2.52 6.62 -6.49
C LEU A 33 -1.07 6.15 -6.58
N PHE A 34 -0.76 5.27 -7.54
CA PHE A 34 0.57 4.75 -7.77
C PHE A 34 1.53 5.90 -8.08
N ALA A 35 1.19 6.77 -9.03
CA ALA A 35 1.96 7.95 -9.37
C ALA A 35 2.09 8.98 -8.22
N SER A 36 1.16 8.97 -7.26
CA SER A 36 1.26 9.80 -6.05
C SER A 36 2.30 9.27 -5.04
N ILE A 37 2.61 7.96 -5.12
CA ILE A 37 3.58 7.27 -4.26
C ILE A 37 4.94 7.15 -4.96
N ASP A 38 4.95 6.78 -6.24
CA ASP A 38 6.11 6.73 -7.12
C ASP A 38 6.65 8.16 -7.30
N GLY A 39 7.74 8.46 -6.60
CA GLY A 39 8.33 9.79 -6.56
C GLY A 39 9.30 10.04 -7.71
N ASP A 40 9.87 8.96 -8.26
CA ASP A 40 10.82 9.01 -9.38
C ASP A 40 10.16 8.73 -10.74
N ASP A 41 8.89 8.29 -10.76
CA ASP A 41 8.11 7.95 -11.97
C ASP A 41 8.80 6.84 -12.79
N ASP A 42 9.44 5.89 -12.11
CA ASP A 42 10.11 4.73 -12.72
C ASP A 42 9.10 3.62 -13.07
N GLY A 43 7.83 3.79 -12.68
CA GLY A 43 6.78 2.79 -12.85
C GLY A 43 6.83 1.68 -11.80
N LYS A 44 7.64 1.87 -10.75
CA LYS A 44 7.90 0.91 -9.67
C LYS A 44 7.99 1.62 -8.33
N ILE A 45 7.24 1.17 -7.34
CA ILE A 45 7.34 1.69 -5.97
C ILE A 45 8.37 0.86 -5.20
N ASN A 46 9.42 1.52 -4.72
CA ASN A 46 10.39 0.87 -3.83
C ASN A 46 10.03 1.05 -2.33
N GLY A 47 10.78 0.34 -1.47
CA GLY A 47 10.77 0.49 0.00
C GLY A 47 10.53 1.91 0.53
N PRO A 48 11.46 2.83 0.28
CA PRO A 48 11.37 4.19 0.79
C PRO A 48 10.19 4.98 0.21
N GLU A 49 9.84 4.79 -1.06
CA GLU A 49 8.67 5.45 -1.68
C GLU A 49 7.37 4.97 -1.07
N LEU A 50 7.18 3.65 -0.91
CA LEU A 50 5.99 3.12 -0.26
C LEU A 50 5.89 3.60 1.19
N PHE A 51 7.01 3.64 1.92
CA PHE A 51 7.05 4.17 3.27
C PHE A 51 6.58 5.62 3.31
N MET A 52 7.09 6.48 2.43
CA MET A 52 6.68 7.89 2.38
C MET A 52 5.23 8.05 1.92
N GLY A 53 4.79 7.29 0.91
CA GLY A 53 3.44 7.33 0.37
C GLY A 53 2.40 6.88 1.39
N LEU A 54 2.60 5.70 1.99
CA LEU A 54 1.70 5.23 3.04
C LEU A 54 1.75 6.15 4.26
N LYS A 55 2.91 6.67 4.66
CA LYS A 55 3.01 7.64 5.76
C LYS A 55 2.22 8.93 5.49
N LYS A 56 2.07 9.37 4.24
CA LYS A 56 1.18 10.50 3.89
C LYS A 56 -0.30 10.15 4.04
N ILE A 57 -0.68 8.90 3.78
CA ILE A 57 -2.08 8.44 3.81
C ILE A 57 -2.52 8.10 5.24
N VAL A 58 -1.68 7.41 6.00
CA VAL A 58 -2.04 6.82 7.31
C VAL A 58 -1.31 7.46 8.49
N GLY A 59 -0.31 8.30 8.21
CA GLY A 59 0.48 9.03 9.20
C GLY A 59 1.70 8.27 9.73
N ASP A 60 2.26 8.75 10.85
CA ASP A 60 3.45 8.22 11.53
C ASP A 60 3.22 6.90 12.29
N ARG A 61 2.16 6.15 11.92
CA ARG A 61 1.78 4.88 12.56
C ARG A 61 2.53 3.68 11.99
N LEU A 62 3.23 3.87 10.88
CA LEU A 62 3.96 2.85 10.15
C LEU A 62 5.43 2.79 10.54
N SER A 63 5.90 1.59 10.85
CA SER A 63 7.32 1.29 11.04
C SER A 63 7.95 0.75 9.75
N PRO A 64 9.26 0.95 9.52
CA PRO A 64 9.96 0.43 8.35
C PRO A 64 9.85 -1.10 8.22
N SER A 65 9.83 -1.83 9.34
CA SER A 65 9.60 -3.28 9.33
C SER A 65 8.22 -3.68 8.81
N GLN A 66 7.18 -2.87 9.08
CA GLN A 66 5.84 -3.12 8.56
C GLN A 66 5.79 -2.85 7.06
N ILE A 67 6.48 -1.81 6.58
CA ILE A 67 6.61 -1.55 5.14
C ILE A 67 7.25 -2.72 4.41
N SER A 68 8.32 -3.29 4.96
CA SER A 68 8.94 -4.49 4.37
C SER A 68 7.92 -5.61 4.20
N MET A 69 7.16 -5.93 5.25
CA MET A 69 6.12 -6.95 5.20
C MET A 69 5.02 -6.62 4.17
N ILE A 70 4.66 -5.34 4.01
CA ILE A 70 3.68 -4.90 3.01
C ILE A 70 4.22 -5.10 1.60
N ILE A 71 5.48 -4.73 1.36
CA ILE A 71 6.13 -4.92 0.07
C ILE A 71 6.21 -6.40 -0.24
N GLU A 72 6.77 -7.21 0.65
CA GLU A 72 6.90 -8.66 0.47
C GLU A 72 5.56 -9.36 0.20
N ALA A 73 4.44 -8.79 0.66
CA ALA A 73 3.11 -9.34 0.40
C ALA A 73 2.46 -8.84 -0.90
N LEU A 74 2.92 -7.70 -1.44
CA LEU A 74 2.50 -7.13 -2.72
C LEU A 74 3.40 -7.61 -3.88
N ASP A 75 4.68 -7.73 -3.61
CA ASP A 75 5.80 -8.12 -4.46
C ASP A 75 5.69 -9.62 -4.76
N ALA A 76 5.01 -9.94 -5.86
CA ALA A 76 4.80 -11.29 -6.32
C ALA A 76 6.01 -11.81 -7.11
N ASN A 77 6.82 -10.90 -7.66
CA ASN A 77 8.01 -11.23 -8.43
C ASN A 77 9.31 -11.25 -7.59
N GLU A 78 9.23 -10.90 -6.30
CA GLU A 78 10.33 -10.85 -5.34
C GLU A 78 11.46 -9.88 -5.77
N ASP A 79 11.15 -8.78 -6.48
CA ASP A 79 12.09 -7.74 -6.92
C ASP A 79 12.30 -6.64 -5.85
N ASN A 80 11.66 -6.77 -4.68
CA ASN A 80 11.64 -5.77 -3.61
C ASN A 80 11.07 -4.42 -4.04
N ARG A 81 10.24 -4.46 -5.07
CA ARG A 81 9.52 -3.33 -5.66
C ARG A 81 8.11 -3.77 -5.96
N VAL A 82 7.18 -2.83 -5.92
CA VAL A 82 5.79 -3.05 -6.27
C VAL A 82 5.55 -2.36 -7.60
N ASP A 83 5.31 -3.16 -8.63
CA ASP A 83 4.92 -2.66 -9.95
C ASP A 83 3.42 -2.29 -9.95
N LEU A 84 3.01 -1.41 -10.87
CA LEU A 84 1.60 -1.03 -11.02
C LEU A 84 0.67 -2.24 -11.21
N GLU A 85 1.13 -3.24 -11.96
CA GLU A 85 0.37 -4.48 -12.17
C GLU A 85 0.19 -5.28 -10.88
N GLU A 86 1.21 -5.35 -10.04
CA GLU A 86 1.16 -6.07 -8.75
C GLU A 86 0.22 -5.37 -7.77
N LEU A 87 0.34 -4.04 -7.65
CA LEU A 87 -0.57 -3.23 -6.85
C LEU A 87 -2.01 -3.41 -7.31
N ARG A 88 -2.22 -3.34 -8.64
CA ARG A 88 -3.54 -3.50 -9.25
C ARG A 88 -4.10 -4.89 -9.00
N SER A 89 -3.29 -5.92 -9.20
CA SER A 89 -3.67 -7.31 -8.93
C SER A 89 -4.08 -7.42 -7.47
N ALA A 90 -3.22 -7.05 -6.52
CA ALA A 90 -3.52 -7.13 -5.10
C ALA A 90 -4.79 -6.37 -4.66
N LEU A 91 -5.06 -5.20 -5.24
CA LEU A 91 -6.28 -4.42 -4.96
C LEU A 91 -7.54 -5.00 -5.60
N LEU A 92 -7.41 -5.63 -6.77
CA LEU A 92 -8.51 -6.25 -7.52
C LEU A 92 -8.73 -7.73 -7.18
N SER A 93 -7.77 -8.39 -6.53
CA SER A 93 -7.80 -9.82 -6.13
C SER A 93 -8.79 -10.12 -5.00
N LYS A 94 -9.89 -9.36 -4.89
CA LYS A 94 -11.02 -9.76 -4.07
C LYS A 94 -11.81 -10.84 -4.83
N GLU A 95 -11.76 -12.07 -4.29
CA GLU A 95 -12.58 -13.25 -4.60
C GLU A 95 -12.08 -14.19 -5.71
N GLU A 96 -11.49 -15.32 -5.31
CA GLU A 96 -11.99 -16.66 -5.68
C GLU A 96 -12.33 -17.45 -4.42
#